data_AF-A0A2S8EWK9-F1
#
_entry.id   AF-A0A2S8EWK9-F1
#
_cell.length_a   1.000
_cell.length_b   1.000
_cell.length_c   1.000
_cell.angle_alpha   90.00
_cell.angle_beta   90.00
_cell.angle_gamma   90.00
#
_symmetry.space_group_name_H-M   'P 1'
#
loop_
_entity.id
_entity.type
_entity.pdbx_description
1 polymer ?
#
loop_
_entity_poly.entity_id
_entity_poly.type
_entity_poly.pdbx_seq_one_letter_code
_entity_poly.pdbx_strand_id
1 'polypeptide(L)'
;MLPRHCLNQKELARRWGISHRTLERWRYTGQGPAFLKLGGRVLYRLADVEAFEQSQLRRAMTISDAVARAGQSPRRLTADPARATRHANAFQRAQRAC
;
A
#
# COMPACT_ATOMS: atom_id res chain seq x y z
N MET A 1 19.73 -6.30 31.95
CA MET A 1 19.80 -7.48 31.06
C MET A 1 19.05 -7.15 29.78
N LEU A 2 19.74 -6.81 28.69
CA LEU A 2 19.07 -6.45 27.43
C LEU A 2 18.71 -7.72 26.69
N PRO A 3 17.42 -8.01 26.45
CA PRO A 3 17.04 -9.18 25.69
C PRO A 3 17.52 -9.01 24.24
N ARG A 4 18.52 -9.80 23.87
CA ARG A 4 18.99 -9.92 22.48
C ARG A 4 18.01 -10.81 21.71
N HIS A 5 16.79 -10.31 21.51
CA HIS A 5 15.76 -10.98 20.72
C HIS A 5 15.98 -10.67 19.23
N CYS A 6 16.92 -11.38 18.61
CA CYS A 6 17.01 -11.41 17.15
C CYS A 6 15.95 -12.37 16.62
N LEU A 7 15.13 -11.91 15.69
CA LEU A 7 14.10 -12.69 15.02
C LEU A 7 14.64 -13.26 13.71
N ASN A 8 14.34 -14.53 13.46
CA ASN A 8 14.60 -15.13 12.17
C ASN A 8 13.52 -14.72 11.16
N GLN A 9 13.79 -14.88 9.86
CA GLN A 9 12.85 -14.47 8.80
C GLN A 9 11.44 -15.08 8.97
N LYS A 10 11.34 -16.36 9.35
CA LYS A 10 10.06 -17.03 9.58
C LYS A 10 9.32 -16.50 10.81
N GLU A 11 10.04 -16.05 11.83
CA GLU A 11 9.45 -15.47 13.04
C GLU A 11 8.91 -14.08 12.78
N LEU A 12 9.70 -13.25 12.07
CA LEU A 12 9.24 -11.93 11.63
C LEU A 12 8.01 -12.04 10.72
N ALA A 13 8.04 -12.97 9.77
CA ALA A 13 6.91 -13.28 8.90
C ALA A 13 5.64 -13.64 9.70
N ARG A 14 5.77 -14.52 10.70
CA ARG A 14 4.66 -14.89 11.59
C ARG A 14 4.13 -13.71 12.41
N ARG A 15 5.02 -12.88 12.96
CA ARG A 15 4.63 -11.68 13.74
C ARG A 15 3.81 -10.70 12.90
N TRP A 16 4.20 -10.48 11.65
CA TRP A 16 3.52 -9.56 10.75
C TRP A 16 2.36 -10.19 9.96
N GLY A 17 2.17 -11.51 10.05
CA GLY A 17 1.17 -12.23 9.28
C GLY A 17 1.42 -12.22 7.77
N ILE A 18 2.67 -12.01 7.33
CA ILE A 18 3.05 -12.00 5.91
C ILE A 18 3.82 -13.26 5.53
N SER A 19 3.83 -13.61 4.24
CA SER A 19 4.68 -14.69 3.75
C SER A 19 6.15 -14.34 3.91
N HIS A 20 6.96 -15.30 4.35
CA HIS A 20 8.42 -15.14 4.38
C HIS A 20 8.99 -14.81 3.00
N ARG A 21 8.33 -15.25 1.91
CA ARG A 21 8.70 -14.90 0.52
C ARG A 21 8.62 -13.40 0.24
N THR A 22 7.68 -12.70 0.88
CA THR A 22 7.59 -11.23 0.80
C THR A 22 8.84 -10.59 1.39
N LEU A 23 9.33 -11.10 2.53
CA LEU A 23 10.60 -10.65 3.13
C LEU A 23 11.82 -11.01 2.26
N GLU A 24 11.77 -12.08 1.45
CA GLU A 24 12.82 -12.36 0.46
C GLU A 24 12.85 -11.29 -0.62
N ARG A 25 11.69 -11.02 -1.22
CA ARG A 25 11.55 -10.00 -2.26
C ARG A 25 12.01 -8.63 -1.76
N TRP A 26 11.59 -8.24 -0.56
CA TRP A 26 11.97 -6.98 0.07
C TRP A 26 13.48 -6.81 0.17
N ARG A 27 14.21 -7.87 0.56
CA ARG A 27 15.68 -7.86 0.59
C ARG A 27 16.31 -7.58 -0.77
N TYR A 28 15.78 -8.16 -1.85
CA TYR A 28 16.29 -7.90 -3.21
C TYR A 28 15.99 -6.47 -3.68
N THR A 29 14.82 -5.95 -3.33
CA THR A 29 14.39 -4.60 -3.71
C THR A 29 14.97 -3.50 -2.81
N GLY A 30 15.75 -3.85 -1.78
CA GLY A 30 16.25 -2.91 -0.78
C GLY A 30 15.14 -2.28 0.08
N GLN A 31 14.03 -2.99 0.26
CA GLN A 31 12.91 -2.56 1.10
C GLN A 31 12.90 -3.37 2.40
N GLY A 32 12.35 -2.80 3.47
CA GLY A 32 12.16 -3.48 4.75
C GLY A 32 13.15 -3.09 5.86
N PRO A 33 13.06 -3.74 7.02
CA PRO A 33 13.92 -3.49 8.16
C PRO A 33 15.36 -3.97 7.91
N ALA A 34 16.31 -3.39 8.65
CA ALA A 34 17.70 -3.80 8.58
C ALA A 34 17.86 -5.28 8.98
N PHE A 35 18.72 -5.99 8.24
CA PHE A 35 18.97 -7.41 8.43
C PHE A 35 20.45 -7.70 8.58
N LEU A 36 20.76 -8.73 9.36
CA LEU A 36 22.11 -9.24 9.57
C LEU A 36 22.25 -10.59 8.86
N LYS A 37 23.29 -10.71 8.04
CA LYS A 37 23.66 -11.97 7.39
C LYS A 37 24.73 -12.66 8.24
N LEU A 38 24.37 -13.74 8.92
CA LEU A 38 25.26 -14.51 9.79
C LEU A 38 25.26 -15.98 9.36
N GLY A 39 26.40 -16.47 8.88
CA GLY A 39 26.60 -17.90 8.57
C GLY A 39 25.55 -18.51 7.62
N GLY A 40 25.09 -17.74 6.62
CA GLY A 40 24.06 -18.17 5.68
C GLY A 40 22.60 -17.98 6.15
N ARG A 41 22.40 -17.47 7.37
CA ARG A 41 21.09 -17.12 7.93
C ARG A 41 20.87 -15.61 7.90
N VAL A 42 19.62 -15.20 7.86
CA VAL A 42 19.21 -13.79 7.91
C VAL A 42 18.43 -13.55 9.20
N LEU A 43 18.95 -12.64 10.02
CA LEU A 43 18.38 -12.27 11.31
C LEU A 43 17.98 -10.81 11.31
N TYR A 44 16.89 -10.50 11.99
CA TYR A 44 16.37 -9.16 12.17
C TYR A 44 16.43 -8.82 13.66
N ARG A 45 17.05 -7.70 14.02
CA ARG A 45 17.00 -7.25 15.41
C ARG A 45 15.64 -6.65 15.69
N LEU A 46 15.07 -6.95 16.87
CA LEU A 46 13.79 -6.37 17.30
C LEU A 46 13.79 -4.84 17.18
N ALA A 47 14.87 -4.19 17.62
CA ALA A 47 15.01 -2.74 17.56
C ALA A 47 14.93 -2.17 16.13
N ASP A 48 15.52 -2.86 15.15
CA ASP A 48 15.47 -2.43 13.75
C ASP A 48 14.08 -2.63 13.15
N VAL A 49 13.40 -3.71 13.57
CA VAL A 49 12.01 -4.00 13.18
C VAL A 49 11.07 -2.92 13.71
N GLU A 50 11.19 -2.56 14.99
CA GLU A 50 10.38 -1.51 15.62
C GLU A 50 10.67 -0.13 15.01
N ALA A 51 11.93 0.20 14.76
CA ALA A 51 12.30 1.43 14.08
C ALA A 51 11.71 1.51 12.66
N PHE A 52 11.65 0.37 11.96
CA PHE A 52 11.00 0.28 10.66
C PHE A 52 9.49 0.48 10.76
N GLU A 53 8.82 -0.18 11.71
CA GLU A 53 7.39 0.01 11.99
C GLU A 53 7.05 1.49 12.25
N GLN A 54 7.83 2.17 13.10
CA GLN A 54 7.65 3.59 13.37
C GLN A 54 7.88 4.48 12.14
N SER A 55 8.86 4.15 11.31
CA SER A 55 9.14 4.89 10.07
C SER A 55 8.00 4.72 9.06
N GLN A 56 7.44 3.52 8.96
CA GLN A 56 6.28 3.23 8.12
C GLN A 56 5.02 3.96 8.61
N LEU A 57 4.79 4.02 9.93
CA LEU A 57 3.68 4.78 10.52
C LEU A 57 3.80 6.27 10.22
N ARG A 58 4.98 6.87 10.40
CA ARG A 58 5.22 8.28 10.05
C ARG A 58 4.96 8.55 8.57
N ARG A 59 5.47 7.68 7.70
CA ARG A 59 5.24 7.80 6.25
C ARG A 59 3.76 7.70 5.88
N ALA A 60 3.01 6.79 6.50
CA ALA A 60 1.57 6.68 6.31
C ALA A 60 0.84 7.96 6.75
N MET A 61 1.23 8.55 7.89
CA MET A 61 0.66 9.82 8.35
C MET A 61 0.92 10.96 7.36
N THR A 62 2.16 11.10 6.88
CA THR A 62 2.51 12.12 5.87
C THR A 62 1.69 11.96 4.58
N ILE A 63 1.48 10.71 4.13
CA ILE A 63 0.65 10.44 2.94
C ILE A 63 -0.80 10.85 3.20
N SER A 64 -1.37 10.48 4.35
CA SER A 64 -2.73 10.86 4.73
C SER A 64 -2.91 12.38 4.79
N ASP A 65 -1.95 13.11 5.38
CA ASP A 65 -1.94 14.58 5.40
C ASP A 65 -1.87 15.18 3.99
N ALA A 66 -1.03 14.61 3.12
CA ALA A 66 -0.91 15.06 1.73
C ALA A 66 -2.22 14.83 0.96
N VAL A 67 -2.87 13.67 1.16
CA VAL A 67 -4.16 13.34 0.55
C VAL A 67 -5.26 14.27 1.07
N ALA A 68 -5.29 14.57 2.37
CA ALA A 68 -6.25 15.50 2.96
C ALA A 68 -6.13 16.89 2.32
N ARG A 69 -4.90 17.41 2.18
CA ARG A 69 -4.64 18.69 1.50
C ARG A 69 -5.03 18.68 0.03
N ALA A 70 -4.74 17.58 -0.68
CA ALA A 70 -5.12 17.44 -2.09
C ALA A 70 -6.64 17.34 -2.29
N GLY A 71 -7.36 16.73 -1.34
CA GLY A 71 -8.82 16.62 -1.34
C GLY A 71 -9.56 17.91 -0.99
N GLN A 72 -8.89 18.86 -0.32
CA GLN A 72 -9.44 20.19 0.04
C GLN A 72 -9.30 21.23 -1.07
N SER A 73 -8.61 20.92 -2.16
CA SER A 73 -8.69 21.74 -3.36
C SER A 73 -10.11 21.64 -3.91
N PRO A 74 -10.87 22.75 -4.05
CA PRO A 74 -12.22 22.67 -4.56
C PRO A 74 -12.11 22.08 -5.96
N ARG A 75 -12.55 20.83 -6.12
CA ARG A 75 -12.77 20.27 -7.45
C ARG A 75 -13.80 21.19 -8.08
N ARG A 76 -13.32 22.14 -8.88
CA ARG A 76 -14.13 22.94 -9.77
C ARG A 76 -14.66 21.91 -10.77
N LEU A 77 -15.78 21.29 -10.41
CA LEU A 77 -16.67 20.64 -11.35
C LEU A 77 -17.09 21.78 -12.26
N THR A 78 -16.30 22.08 -13.28
CA THR A 78 -16.82 22.69 -14.47
C THR A 78 -17.74 21.63 -15.05
N ALA A 79 -18.97 21.59 -14.53
CA ALA A 79 -20.09 21.07 -15.27
C ALA A 79 -20.13 21.91 -16.54
N ASP A 80 -19.57 21.40 -17.62
CA ASP A 80 -19.80 21.96 -18.94
C ASP A 80 -21.22 21.52 -19.32
N PRO A 81 -22.22 22.43 -19.30
CA PRO A 81 -23.59 22.07 -19.59
C PRO A 81 -23.78 21.59 -21.05
N ALA A 82 -22.77 21.70 -21.92
CA ALA A 82 -22.88 21.37 -23.33
C ALA A 82 -22.78 19.87 -23.67
N ARG A 83 -22.53 18.97 -22.71
CA ARG A 83 -22.42 17.51 -22.97
C ARG A 83 -23.62 16.67 -22.51
N ALA A 84 -24.68 17.30 -22.01
CA ALA A 84 -25.87 16.59 -21.51
C ALA A 84 -26.87 16.17 -22.61
N THR A 85 -26.66 16.53 -23.88
CA THR A 85 -27.57 16.16 -24.97
C THR A 85 -26.85 15.30 -26.00
N ARG A 86 -26.83 13.99 -25.77
CA ARG A 86 -26.80 12.95 -26.81
C ARG A 86 -26.91 11.58 -26.13
N HIS A 87 -28.14 11.13 -25.94
CA HIS A 87 -28.63 9.77 -26.22
C HIS A 87 -30.06 9.67 -25.69
N ALA A 88 -30.96 10.39 -26.37
CA ALA A 88 -32.38 10.02 -26.39
C ALA A 88 -32.62 9.26 -27.71
N ASN A 89 -33.31 8.13 -27.61
CA ASN A 89 -33.87 7.31 -28.69
C ASN A 89 -32.93 6.39 -29.50
N ALA A 90 -32.86 5.13 -29.08
CA ALA A 90 -32.65 3.99 -29.99
C ALA A 90 -33.24 2.67 -29.44
N PHE A 91 -34.44 2.71 -28.86
CA PHE A 91 -35.14 1.52 -28.35
C PHE A 91 -36.50 1.33 -29.03
N GLN A 92 -36.56 1.28 -30.38
CA GLN A 92 -37.70 0.68 -31.09
C GLN A 92 -37.39 0.47 -32.58
N ARG A 93 -36.55 -0.53 -32.87
CA ARG A 93 -36.48 -1.17 -34.20
C ARG A 93 -36.66 -2.67 -34.03
N ALA A 94 -37.79 -3.06 -33.46
CA ALA A 94 -38.27 -4.44 -33.43
C ALA A 94 -39.71 -4.45 -32.93
N GLN A 95 -40.66 -4.22 -33.83
CA GLN A 95 -42.02 -4.78 -33.80
C GLN A 95 -42.85 -4.18 -34.95
N ARG A 96 -43.30 -5.08 -35.84
CA ARG A 96 -44.68 -5.16 -36.40
C ARG A 96 -45.14 -3.94 -37.22
N ALA A 97 -45.76 -4.04 -38.37
CA ALA A 97 -46.31 -5.10 -39.19
C ALA A 97 -46.91 -4.36 -40.42
N CYS A 98 -47.10 -5.11 -41.51
CA CYS A 98 -47.75 -4.70 -42.77
C CYS A 98 -46.87 -3.94 -43.76
#